data_AF-A0A842M9P5-F1
#
_entry.id   AF-A0A842M9P5-F1
#
_cell.length_a   1.000
_cell.length_b   1.000
_cell.length_c   1.000
_cell.angle_alpha   90.00
_cell.angle_beta   90.00
_cell.angle_gamma   90.00
#
_symmetry.space_group_name_H-M   'P 1'
#
loop_
_entity.id
_entity.type
_entity.pdbx_description
1 polymer ?
#
loop_
_entity_poly.entity_id
_entity_poly.type
_entity_poly.pdbx_seq_one_letter_code
_entity_poly.pdbx_strand_id
1 'polypeptide(L)'
;MTFLDLLVDGEIVMEAMLVDNSDGEEIMYKGPNLEKRIKDVSFMIMDNLPALRYIVLAVSKKKYVMIAISDSKYLILGINPKVNSEQFIHQITKSLKELGLEWQD
;
A
#
# COMPACT_ATOMS: atom_id res chain seq x y z
N MET A 1 13.20 5.67 -13.12
CA MET A 1 12.28 4.58 -12.76
C MET A 1 12.30 4.48 -11.25
N THR A 2 11.17 4.73 -10.61
CA THR A 2 10.98 4.68 -9.14
C THR A 2 10.49 3.30 -8.73
N PHE A 3 10.60 2.96 -7.44
CA PHE A 3 10.01 1.74 -6.89
C PHE A 3 8.51 1.59 -7.23
N LEU A 4 7.76 2.70 -7.19
CA LEU A 4 6.33 2.69 -7.54
C LEU A 4 6.07 2.41 -9.02
N ASP A 5 7.00 2.75 -9.92
CA ASP A 5 6.90 2.41 -11.35
C ASP A 5 6.98 0.90 -11.60
N LEU A 6 7.58 0.13 -10.68
CA LEU A 6 7.63 -1.33 -10.76
C LEU A 6 6.33 -1.99 -10.27
N LEU A 7 5.55 -1.26 -9.46
CA LEU A 7 4.32 -1.77 -8.87
C LEU A 7 3.11 -1.46 -9.73
N VAL A 8 3.03 -0.26 -10.32
CA VAL A 8 1.86 0.20 -11.05
C VAL A 8 1.90 -0.32 -12.50
N ASP A 9 1.21 -1.44 -12.72
CA ASP A 9 1.05 -2.07 -14.05
C ASP A 9 -0.20 -1.59 -14.82
N GLY A 10 -1.14 -0.92 -14.14
CA GLY A 10 -2.39 -0.42 -14.71
C GLY A 10 -3.49 -1.47 -14.90
N GLU A 11 -3.21 -2.77 -14.71
CA GLU A 11 -4.16 -3.87 -14.86
C GLU A 11 -4.61 -4.45 -13.50
N ILE A 12 -3.65 -4.75 -12.64
CA ILE A 12 -3.82 -5.26 -11.28
C ILE A 12 -3.67 -4.12 -10.30
N VAL A 13 -2.52 -3.43 -10.34
CA VAL A 13 -2.23 -2.27 -9.49
C VAL A 13 -2.38 -1.03 -10.35
N MET A 14 -3.46 -0.29 -10.10
CA MET A 14 -3.80 0.90 -10.87
C MET A 14 -3.06 2.13 -10.35
N GLU A 15 -2.69 2.12 -9.07
CA GLU A 15 -2.04 3.22 -8.38
C GLU A 15 -1.38 2.76 -7.09
N ALA A 16 -0.36 3.50 -6.67
CA ALA A 16 0.41 3.22 -5.47
C ALA A 16 0.82 4.51 -4.76
N MET A 17 0.86 4.47 -3.43
CA MET A 17 1.37 5.52 -2.58
C MET A 17 2.26 4.89 -1.51
N LEU A 18 3.48 5.41 -1.38
CA LEU A 18 4.37 5.10 -0.27
C LEU A 18 4.36 6.31 0.66
N VAL A 19 4.04 6.07 1.93
CA VAL A 19 4.09 7.07 2.99
C VAL A 19 5.20 6.70 3.96
N ASP A 20 6.02 7.68 4.31
CA ASP A 20 7.12 7.57 5.25
C ASP A 20 7.01 8.64 6.33
N ASN A 21 6.69 8.22 7.56
CA ASN A 21 6.50 9.06 8.73
C ASN A 21 7.76 9.15 9.62
N SER A 22 8.91 8.66 9.17
CA SER A 22 10.14 8.64 10.00
C SER A 22 10.62 10.04 10.39
N ASP A 23 10.64 10.99 9.45
CA ASP A 23 10.97 12.40 9.69
C ASP A 23 10.28 13.32 8.67
N GLY A 24 9.20 14.00 9.09
CA GLY A 24 8.57 15.06 8.27
C GLY A 24 7.71 14.60 7.10
N GLU A 25 6.94 13.52 7.29
CA GLU A 25 5.99 12.88 6.32
C GLU A 25 6.39 13.06 4.84
N GLU A 26 7.08 12.07 4.28
CA GLU A 26 7.31 11.99 2.84
C GLU A 26 6.23 11.12 2.18
N ILE A 27 5.64 11.63 1.09
CA ILE A 27 4.63 10.91 0.31
C ILE A 27 5.09 10.82 -1.13
N MET A 28 5.36 9.60 -1.59
CA MET A 28 5.57 9.28 -3.01
C MET A 28 4.27 8.71 -3.58
N TYR A 29 3.86 9.20 -4.75
CA TYR A 29 2.62 8.77 -5.39
C TYR A 29 2.81 8.43 -6.87
N LYS A 30 2.14 7.38 -7.33
CA LYS A 30 2.02 6.99 -8.73
C LYS A 30 0.61 6.55 -9.07
N GLY A 31 0.02 7.14 -10.10
CA GLY A 31 -1.29 6.74 -10.63
C GLY A 31 -2.19 7.95 -10.90
N PRO A 32 -3.44 7.71 -11.32
CA PRO A 32 -4.32 8.79 -11.73
C PRO A 32 -5.25 9.32 -10.63
N ASN A 33 -5.68 8.53 -9.63
CA ASN A 33 -6.90 8.83 -8.87
C ASN A 33 -6.89 8.39 -7.38
N LEU A 34 -5.73 8.32 -6.74
CA LEU A 34 -5.67 7.83 -5.37
C LEU A 34 -6.17 8.95 -4.48
N GLU A 35 -7.33 8.72 -3.87
CA GLU A 35 -8.02 9.77 -3.14
C GLU A 35 -7.17 10.19 -1.94
N LYS A 36 -6.87 11.48 -1.80
CA LYS A 36 -6.12 12.00 -0.65
C LYS A 36 -6.69 11.51 0.69
N ARG A 37 -8.01 11.29 0.76
CA ARG A 37 -8.70 10.74 1.93
C ARG A 37 -8.29 9.31 2.27
N ILE A 38 -7.88 8.48 1.29
CA ILE A 38 -7.37 7.13 1.59
C ILE A 38 -6.09 7.19 2.40
N LYS A 39 -5.26 8.23 2.19
CA LYS A 39 -4.08 8.49 3.01
C LYS A 39 -4.51 8.70 4.46
N ASP A 40 -5.45 9.59 4.69
CA ASP A 40 -5.91 9.92 6.05
C ASP A 40 -6.53 8.70 6.75
N VAL A 41 -7.33 7.91 6.02
CA VAL A 41 -7.88 6.64 6.52
C VAL A 41 -6.77 5.64 6.83
N SER A 42 -5.78 5.49 5.94
CA SER A 42 -4.65 4.58 6.16
C SER A 42 -3.83 4.99 7.37
N PHE A 43 -3.55 6.29 7.54
CA PHE A 43 -2.83 6.81 8.68
C PHE A 43 -3.55 6.48 9.98
N MET A 44 -4.85 6.81 10.07
CA MET A 44 -5.67 6.50 11.25
C MET A 44 -5.65 5.01 11.59
N ILE A 45 -5.74 4.15 10.57
CA ILE A 45 -5.74 2.71 10.76
C ILE A 45 -4.37 2.21 11.25
N MET A 46 -3.27 2.58 10.58
CA MET A 46 -1.93 2.10 10.91
C MET A 46 -1.46 2.60 12.28
N ASP A 47 -1.80 3.84 12.63
CA ASP A 47 -1.47 4.45 13.93
C ASP A 47 -2.21 3.77 15.09
N ASN A 48 -3.47 3.38 14.89
CA ASN A 48 -4.29 2.77 15.94
C ASN A 48 -4.18 1.24 16.00
N LEU A 49 -3.69 0.60 14.94
CA LEU A 49 -3.59 -0.85 14.81
C LEU A 49 -2.18 -1.27 14.36
N PRO A 50 -1.12 -0.91 15.10
CA PRO A 50 0.27 -1.10 14.67
C PRO A 50 0.64 -2.58 14.50
N ALA A 51 -0.08 -3.52 15.14
CA ALA A 51 0.17 -4.95 14.97
C ALA A 51 -0.34 -5.51 13.63
N LEU A 52 -1.15 -4.77 12.86
CA LEU A 52 -1.67 -5.23 11.58
C LEU A 52 -0.64 -5.02 10.46
N ARG A 53 -0.23 -6.14 9.86
CA ARG A 53 0.75 -6.13 8.76
C ARG A 53 0.17 -5.66 7.42
N TYR A 54 -1.12 -5.94 7.19
CA TYR A 54 -1.82 -5.47 6.01
C TYR A 54 -3.32 -5.39 6.24
N ILE A 55 -4.00 -4.57 5.43
CA ILE A 55 -5.44 -4.38 5.44
C ILE A 55 -5.96 -4.27 4.01
N VAL A 56 -7.11 -4.87 3.75
CA VAL A 56 -7.87 -4.68 2.52
C VAL A 56 -9.07 -3.80 2.81
N LEU A 57 -9.19 -2.70 2.08
CA LEU A 57 -10.30 -1.77 2.22
C LEU A 57 -11.08 -1.69 0.91
N ALA A 58 -12.39 -1.89 0.97
CA ALA A 58 -13.28 -1.68 -0.17
C ALA A 58 -14.19 -0.47 0.11
N VAL A 59 -14.08 0.59 -0.69
CA VAL A 59 -14.85 1.83 -0.52
C VAL A 59 -15.34 2.29 -1.89
N SER A 60 -16.64 2.56 -2.02
CA SER A 60 -17.22 3.16 -3.24
C SER A 60 -16.82 2.45 -4.54
N LYS A 61 -16.82 1.11 -4.53
CA LYS A 61 -16.39 0.22 -5.64
C LYS A 61 -14.90 0.24 -5.96
N LYS A 62 -14.09 0.99 -5.21
CA LYS A 62 -12.63 0.91 -5.25
C LYS A 62 -12.14 -0.08 -4.21
N LYS A 63 -10.96 -0.63 -4.45
CA LYS A 63 -10.33 -1.61 -3.58
C LYS A 63 -8.89 -1.18 -3.33
N TYR A 64 -8.51 -1.13 -2.06
CA TYR A 64 -7.20 -0.73 -1.60
C TYR A 64 -6.57 -1.83 -0.77
N VAL A 65 -5.26 -1.99 -0.90
CA VAL A 65 -4.45 -2.84 -0.03
C VAL A 65 -3.42 -1.94 0.63
N MET A 66 -3.43 -1.92 1.96
CA MET A 66 -2.47 -1.19 2.78
C MET A 66 -1.52 -2.22 3.39
N ILE A 67 -0.21 -2.00 3.30
CA ILE A 67 0.82 -2.92 3.79
C ILE A 67 1.83 -2.11 4.59
N ALA A 68 2.08 -2.51 5.83
CA ALA A 68 3.22 -1.99 6.58
C ALA A 68 4.52 -2.55 6.01
N ILE A 69 5.47 -1.64 5.78
CA ILE A 69 6.85 -1.97 5.44
C ILE A 69 7.71 -1.91 6.70
N SER A 70 7.47 -0.90 7.54
CA SER A 70 8.07 -0.73 8.88
C SER A 70 7.11 0.04 9.77
N ASP A 71 7.49 0.25 11.03
CA ASP A 71 6.70 1.05 12.00
C ASP A 71 6.36 2.46 11.49
N SER A 72 7.20 3.02 10.62
CA SER A 72 7.03 4.37 10.09
C SER A 72 6.71 4.40 8.59
N LYS A 73 6.70 3.26 7.89
CA LYS A 73 6.52 3.21 6.43
C LYS A 73 5.42 2.27 6.03
N TYR A 74 4.54 2.72 5.15
CA TYR A 74 3.49 1.87 4.61
C TYR A 74 3.19 2.17 3.14
N LEU A 75 2.76 1.13 2.45
CA LEU A 75 2.42 1.11 1.04
C LEU A 75 0.92 0.96 0.89
N ILE A 76 0.30 1.87 0.16
CA ILE A 76 -1.11 1.83 -0.22
C ILE A 76 -1.18 1.53 -1.71
N LEU A 77 -1.90 0.48 -2.08
CA LEU A 77 -2.09 0.04 -3.46
C LEU A 77 -3.57 0.14 -3.80
N GLY A 78 -3.92 0.96 -4.78
CA GLY A 78 -5.23 0.90 -5.42
C GLY A 78 -5.23 -0.22 -6.44
N ILE A 79 -5.98 -1.28 -6.15
CA ILE A 79 -6.01 -2.48 -6.99
C ILE A 79 -7.34 -2.61 -7.74
N ASN A 80 -7.30 -3.26 -8.88
CA ASN A 80 -8.49 -3.57 -9.64
C ASN A 80 -9.50 -4.33 -8.77
N PRO A 81 -10.75 -3.84 -8.62
CA PRO A 81 -11.73 -4.45 -7.71
C PRO A 81 -12.05 -5.92 -8.01
N LYS A 82 -11.78 -6.39 -9.22
CA LYS A 82 -11.98 -7.79 -9.64
C LYS A 82 -10.87 -8.73 -9.17
N VAL A 83 -9.72 -8.21 -8.77
CA VAL A 83 -8.58 -9.00 -8.28
C VAL A 83 -8.93 -9.65 -6.94
N ASN A 84 -8.57 -10.93 -6.79
CA ASN A 84 -8.65 -11.61 -5.51
C ASN A 84 -7.59 -11.04 -4.56
N SER A 85 -8.05 -10.44 -3.46
CA SER A 85 -7.16 -9.73 -2.53
C SER A 85 -6.20 -10.64 -1.80
N GLU A 86 -6.61 -11.84 -1.41
CA GLU A 86 -5.76 -12.77 -0.66
C GLU A 86 -4.60 -13.28 -1.52
N GLN A 87 -4.89 -13.66 -2.77
CA GLN A 87 -3.88 -14.07 -3.74
C GLN A 87 -2.91 -12.93 -4.04
N PHE A 88 -3.44 -11.72 -4.26
CA PHE A 88 -2.63 -10.54 -4.49
C PHE A 88 -1.71 -10.23 -3.30
N ILE A 89 -2.25 -10.25 -2.06
CA ILE A 89 -1.47 -10.03 -0.84
C ILE A 89 -0.34 -11.06 -0.72
N HIS A 90 -0.63 -12.33 -0.97
CA HIS A 90 0.39 -13.38 -0.93
C HIS A 90 1.52 -13.12 -1.94
N GLN A 91 1.19 -12.71 -3.16
CA GLN A 91 2.17 -12.39 -4.19
C GLN A 91 3.00 -11.15 -3.83
N ILE A 92 2.34 -10.04 -3.50
CA ILE A 92 3.04 -8.77 -3.25
C ILE A 92 3.91 -8.84 -2.00
N THR A 93 3.46 -9.48 -0.91
CA THR A 93 4.28 -9.63 0.30
C THR A 93 5.51 -10.49 0.04
N LYS A 94 5.39 -11.55 -0.78
CA LYS A 94 6.54 -12.34 -1.24
C LYS A 94 7.51 -11.46 -2.04
N SER A 95 7.02 -10.67 -2.99
CA SER A 95 7.88 -9.78 -3.78
C SER A 95 8.56 -8.70 -2.93
N LEU A 96 7.86 -8.09 -1.97
CA LEU A 96 8.45 -7.11 -1.05
C LEU A 96 9.57 -7.74 -0.21
N LYS A 97 9.36 -8.98 0.25
CA LYS A 97 10.39 -9.74 0.96
C LYS A 97 11.62 -10.02 0.10
N GLU A 98 11.43 -10.43 -1.15
CA GLU A 98 12.52 -10.64 -2.11
C GLU A 98 13.32 -9.36 -2.40
N LEU A 99 12.68 -8.20 -2.27
CA LEU A 99 13.31 -6.87 -2.40
C LEU A 99 13.92 -6.35 -1.08
N GLY A 100 13.85 -7.12 0.01
CA GLY A 100 14.35 -6.69 1.32
C GLY A 100 13.51 -5.61 2.01
N LEU A 101 12.26 -5.43 1.58
CA LEU A 101 11.29 -4.47 2.12
C LEU A 101 10.31 -5.13 3.09
N GLU A 102 10.73 -6.21 3.75
CA GLU A 102 9.90 -6.87 4.75
C GLU A 102 9.97 -6.17 6.11
N TRP A 103 8.90 -6.34 6.88
CA TRP A 103 8.87 -6.00 8.29
C TRP A 103 10.03 -6.72 9.00
N GLN A 104 10.96 -5.97 9.60
CA GLN A 104 11.97 -6.53 10.50
C GLN A 104 11.40 -6.47 11.93
N ASP A 105 11.28 -7.64 12.57
CA ASP A 105 10.86 -7.76 13.98
C ASP A 105 11.88 -7.10 14.92
#